data_AF-A0A1C6Z1A7-F1
#
_entry.id   AF-A0A1C6Z1A7-F1
#
_cell.length_a   1.000
_cell.length_b   1.000
_cell.length_c   1.000
_cell.angle_alpha   90.00
_cell.angle_beta   90.00
_cell.angle_gamma   90.00
#
_symmetry.space_group_name_H-M   'P 1'
#
loop_
_entity.id
_entity.type
_entity.pdbx_description
1 polymer ?
#
loop_
_entity_poly.entity_id
_entity_poly.type
_entity_poly.pdbx_seq_one_letter_code
_entity_poly.pdbx_strand_id
1 'polypeptide(L)'
;MLNNSVINVTEANLHQTLEQSASIPVLFYFWSERSQHCLQLNPILDKLASEYAGQFVLAKVDCDAEQMVASQFGLRAIPTVYLFKDGQPVDGFQGPQSEEFIRELLGRFLPKEEELKAAQAAEFIAEGKMAEALPLLKEARALDTKRSDIALMLAEVQIALSRSDEAEAVLATIPMQDQDSRYQGLVAQIELLKQAADTPEIQLLQKQVEAEPENAVIAAQLALQLHQVGRNEEALELLMVHLRKDLTAADGAARKTLMDILAALGNGDALASKYRKQLYSLLY
;
A
#
# COMPACT_ATOMS: atom_id res chain seq x y z
N MET A 1 -18.58 13.32 -12.97
CA MET A 1 -18.61 14.15 -11.75
C MET A 1 -17.43 15.11 -11.88
N LEU A 2 -17.66 16.43 -11.93
CA LEU A 2 -16.61 17.41 -12.22
C LEU A 2 -15.56 17.43 -11.10
N ASN A 3 -14.31 17.08 -11.44
CA ASN A 3 -13.10 17.36 -10.65
C ASN A 3 -12.90 18.87 -10.55
N ASN A 4 -13.65 19.55 -9.69
CA ASN A 4 -13.43 20.96 -9.42
C ASN A 4 -12.62 21.10 -8.12
N SER A 5 -11.31 20.88 -8.23
CA SER A 5 -10.34 21.23 -7.18
C SER A 5 -10.32 22.73 -6.88
N VAL A 6 -11.00 23.54 -7.69
CA VAL A 6 -11.16 24.99 -7.51
C VAL A 6 -12.63 25.37 -7.66
N ILE A 7 -13.17 26.13 -6.70
CA ILE A 7 -14.55 26.63 -6.67
C ILE A 7 -14.50 28.14 -6.40
N ASN A 8 -15.26 28.91 -7.18
CA ASN A 8 -15.53 30.31 -6.83
C ASN A 8 -16.72 30.35 -5.88
N VAL A 9 -16.50 30.87 -4.69
CA VAL A 9 -17.50 30.94 -3.63
C VAL A 9 -18.33 32.19 -3.81
N THR A 10 -19.63 32.03 -3.70
CA THR A 10 -20.64 33.08 -3.64
C THR A 10 -21.56 32.82 -2.45
N GLU A 11 -22.41 33.79 -2.12
CA GLU A 11 -23.44 33.58 -1.07
C GLU A 11 -24.27 32.31 -1.29
N ALA A 12 -24.59 31.98 -2.56
CA ALA A 12 -25.45 30.86 -2.90
C ALA A 12 -24.82 29.47 -2.63
N ASN A 13 -23.49 29.35 -2.70
CA ASN A 13 -22.79 28.06 -2.55
C ASN A 13 -21.93 27.97 -1.29
N LEU A 14 -21.77 29.06 -0.52
CA LEU A 14 -20.94 29.10 0.69
C LEU A 14 -21.27 27.96 1.67
N HIS A 15 -22.55 27.77 1.97
CA HIS A 15 -22.98 26.73 2.92
C HIS A 15 -22.61 25.33 2.45
N GLN A 16 -22.87 25.03 1.17
CA GLN A 16 -22.50 23.76 0.56
C GLN A 16 -20.97 23.54 0.57
N THR A 17 -20.19 24.58 0.28
CA THR A 17 -18.72 24.51 0.33
C THR A 17 -18.21 24.28 1.76
N LEU A 18 -18.85 24.86 2.76
CA LEU A 18 -18.54 24.57 4.18
C LEU A 18 -18.90 23.14 4.56
N GLU A 19 -20.07 22.64 4.17
CA GLU A 19 -20.47 21.25 4.43
C GLU A 19 -19.52 20.24 3.77
N GLN A 20 -19.01 20.55 2.58
CA GLN A 20 -18.03 19.73 1.87
C GLN A 20 -16.73 19.51 2.70
N SER A 21 -16.40 20.43 3.61
CA SER A 21 -15.24 20.30 4.49
C SER A 21 -15.31 19.12 5.47
N ALA A 22 -16.49 18.53 5.67
CA ALA A 22 -16.67 17.30 6.44
C ALA A 22 -16.11 16.04 5.74
N SER A 23 -15.98 16.08 4.41
CA SER A 23 -15.47 14.94 3.63
C SER A 23 -14.06 15.18 3.10
N ILE A 24 -13.76 16.42 2.67
CA ILE A 24 -12.48 16.79 2.06
C ILE A 24 -12.07 18.18 2.56
N PRO A 25 -10.82 18.40 3.00
CA PRO A 25 -10.39 19.73 3.45
C PRO A 25 -10.65 20.82 2.40
N VAL A 26 -11.13 21.98 2.86
CA VAL A 26 -11.44 23.13 2.00
C VAL A 26 -10.56 24.31 2.36
N LEU A 27 -9.73 24.73 1.41
CA LEU A 27 -8.85 25.89 1.54
C LEU A 27 -9.57 27.13 1.01
N PHE A 28 -10.19 27.89 1.90
CA PHE A 28 -10.77 29.19 1.55
C PHE A 28 -9.67 30.22 1.33
N TYR A 29 -9.71 30.87 0.17
CA TYR A 29 -8.79 31.90 -0.23
C TYR A 29 -9.55 33.19 -0.52
N PHE A 30 -9.39 34.16 0.36
CA PHE A 30 -10.01 35.47 0.29
C PHE A 30 -9.08 36.43 -0.44
N TRP A 31 -9.53 36.89 -1.60
CA TRP A 31 -8.70 37.61 -2.56
C TRP A 31 -9.40 38.82 -3.15
N SER A 32 -8.64 39.65 -3.87
CA SER A 32 -9.10 40.82 -4.60
C SER A 32 -8.14 41.08 -5.76
N GLU A 33 -8.67 41.47 -6.92
CA GLU A 33 -7.87 41.85 -8.10
C GLU A 33 -6.98 43.08 -7.85
N ARG A 34 -7.33 43.90 -6.85
CA ARG A 34 -6.63 45.14 -6.52
C ARG A 34 -5.38 44.91 -5.66
N SER A 35 -5.20 43.72 -5.11
CA SER A 35 -4.09 43.39 -4.21
C SER A 35 -2.92 42.76 -4.98
N GLN A 36 -1.77 43.42 -4.95
CA GLN A 36 -0.53 42.91 -5.57
C GLN A 36 -0.09 41.58 -4.94
N HIS A 37 -0.35 41.35 -3.65
CA HIS A 37 -0.03 40.10 -2.98
C HIS A 37 -0.90 38.94 -3.47
N CYS A 38 -2.16 39.18 -3.85
CA CYS A 38 -3.02 38.17 -4.46
C CYS A 38 -2.50 37.73 -5.83
N LEU A 39 -1.95 38.65 -6.63
CA LEU A 39 -1.37 38.32 -7.94
C LEU A 39 -0.20 37.33 -7.84
N GLN A 40 0.57 37.39 -6.74
CA GLN A 40 1.66 36.44 -6.47
C GLN A 40 1.15 35.09 -5.95
N LEU A 41 0.12 35.10 -5.10
CA LEU A 41 -0.38 33.92 -4.42
C LEU A 41 -1.32 33.06 -5.29
N ASN A 42 -2.10 33.69 -6.18
CA ASN A 42 -3.00 33.02 -7.13
C ASN A 42 -2.35 31.83 -7.86
N PRO A 43 -1.24 32.02 -8.61
CA PRO A 43 -0.65 30.93 -9.39
C PRO A 43 -0.11 29.79 -8.51
N ILE A 44 0.33 30.10 -7.29
CA ILE A 44 0.81 29.08 -6.35
C ILE A 44 -0.36 28.21 -5.88
N LEU A 45 -1.47 28.83 -5.45
CA LEU A 45 -2.65 28.09 -5.00
C LEU A 45 -3.31 27.30 -6.13
N ASP A 46 -3.42 27.87 -7.32
CA ASP A 46 -3.98 27.17 -8.49
C ASP A 46 -3.09 25.97 -8.90
N LYS A 47 -1.76 26.11 -8.83
CA LYS A 47 -0.81 25.00 -9.05
C LYS A 47 -1.01 23.89 -8.01
N LEU A 48 -1.05 24.23 -6.72
CA LEU A 48 -1.23 23.24 -5.65
C LEU A 48 -2.58 22.54 -5.73
N ALA A 49 -3.65 23.25 -6.08
CA ALA A 49 -4.97 22.64 -6.29
C ALA A 49 -4.98 21.62 -7.44
N SER A 50 -4.16 21.85 -8.48
CA SER A 50 -3.96 20.88 -9.56
C SER A 50 -3.10 19.70 -9.15
N GLU A 51 -2.06 19.92 -8.35
CA GLU A 51 -1.12 18.87 -7.94
C GLU A 51 -1.74 17.90 -6.93
N TYR A 52 -2.46 18.42 -5.94
CA TYR A 52 -3.17 17.65 -4.93
C TYR A 52 -4.62 17.39 -5.32
N ALA A 53 -4.91 17.28 -6.61
CA ALA A 53 -6.27 17.15 -7.12
C ALA A 53 -7.03 16.03 -6.40
N GLY A 54 -8.19 16.38 -5.81
CA GLY A 54 -9.00 15.44 -5.04
C GLY A 54 -8.59 15.24 -3.58
N GLN A 55 -7.49 15.84 -3.11
CA GLN A 55 -7.11 15.80 -1.69
C GLN A 55 -7.59 17.05 -0.92
N PHE A 56 -7.76 18.19 -1.58
CA PHE A 56 -8.44 19.35 -1.04
C PHE A 56 -9.20 20.15 -2.12
N VAL A 57 -10.04 21.08 -1.68
CA VAL A 57 -10.75 22.03 -2.54
C VAL A 57 -10.24 23.44 -2.29
N LEU A 58 -9.80 24.14 -3.32
CA LEU A 58 -9.50 25.57 -3.28
C LEU A 58 -10.79 26.38 -3.48
N ALA A 59 -11.25 27.05 -2.43
CA ALA A 59 -12.47 27.85 -2.43
C ALA A 59 -12.11 29.35 -2.52
N LYS A 60 -12.16 29.92 -3.72
CA LYS A 60 -11.77 31.32 -3.99
C LYS A 60 -12.95 32.25 -3.71
N VAL A 61 -12.78 33.20 -2.79
CA VAL A 61 -13.76 34.22 -2.44
C VAL A 61 -13.24 35.57 -2.91
N ASP A 62 -13.88 36.12 -3.94
CA ASP A 62 -13.59 37.50 -4.38
C ASP A 62 -14.22 38.48 -3.39
N CYS A 63 -13.40 39.17 -2.61
CA CYS A 63 -13.85 40.10 -1.57
C CYS A 63 -14.42 41.41 -2.12
N ASP A 64 -14.14 41.76 -3.39
CA ASP A 64 -14.72 42.93 -4.04
C ASP A 64 -16.17 42.64 -4.47
N ALA A 65 -16.40 41.43 -4.99
CA ALA A 65 -17.72 40.96 -5.44
C ALA A 65 -18.60 40.43 -4.29
N GLU A 66 -18.04 39.65 -3.37
CA GLU A 66 -18.76 38.91 -2.32
C GLU A 66 -18.51 39.53 -0.93
N GLN A 67 -18.75 40.83 -0.79
CA GLN A 67 -18.46 41.59 0.43
C GLN A 67 -19.20 41.06 1.67
N MET A 68 -20.44 40.58 1.49
CA MET A 68 -21.23 40.02 2.59
C MET A 68 -20.73 38.65 3.03
N VAL A 69 -20.15 37.85 2.12
CA VAL A 69 -19.46 36.61 2.49
C VAL A 69 -18.18 36.97 3.24
N ALA A 70 -17.35 37.85 2.69
CA ALA A 70 -16.08 38.27 3.31
C ALA A 70 -16.26 38.83 4.74
N SER A 71 -17.33 39.59 4.99
CA SER A 71 -17.61 40.15 6.31
C SER A 71 -17.95 39.10 7.37
N GLN A 72 -18.60 37.99 6.99
CA GLN A 72 -18.91 36.88 7.90
C GLN A 72 -17.65 36.19 8.44
N PHE A 73 -16.56 36.20 7.67
CA PHE A 73 -15.28 35.61 8.09
C PHE A 73 -14.40 36.57 8.90
N GLY A 74 -14.83 37.82 9.13
CA GLY A 74 -14.13 38.77 9.99
C GLY A 74 -12.70 39.10 9.52
N LEU A 75 -12.49 39.17 8.20
CA LEU A 75 -11.17 39.37 7.60
C LEU A 75 -10.50 40.66 8.09
N ARG A 76 -9.21 40.57 8.43
CA ARG A 76 -8.39 41.72 8.86
C ARG A 76 -7.44 42.22 7.77
N ALA A 77 -7.14 41.38 6.79
CA ALA A 77 -6.22 41.65 5.69
C ALA A 77 -6.58 40.82 4.45
N ILE A 78 -6.12 41.25 3.27
CA ILE A 78 -6.20 40.50 2.02
C ILE A 78 -4.79 40.41 1.41
N PRO A 79 -4.31 39.22 0.99
CA PRO A 79 -5.00 37.93 1.03
C PRO A 79 -5.09 37.33 2.43
N THR A 80 -6.14 36.55 2.67
CA THR A 80 -6.24 35.66 3.83
C THR A 80 -6.61 34.27 3.33
N VAL A 81 -6.00 33.25 3.92
CA VAL A 81 -6.30 31.85 3.64
C VAL A 81 -6.71 31.16 4.93
N TYR A 82 -7.81 30.42 4.89
CA TYR A 82 -8.25 29.56 5.98
C TYR A 82 -8.46 28.14 5.46
N LEU A 83 -7.90 27.16 6.17
CA LEU A 83 -8.19 25.76 5.93
C LEU A 83 -9.33 25.32 6.84
N PHE A 84 -10.36 24.77 6.23
CA PHE A 84 -11.52 24.20 6.91
C PHE A 84 -11.49 22.67 6.81
N LYS A 85 -11.80 22.03 7.93
CA LYS A 85 -11.99 20.59 8.04
C LYS A 85 -13.08 20.33 9.08
N ASP A 86 -13.98 19.39 8.81
CA ASP A 86 -15.11 19.05 9.68
C ASP A 86 -16.00 20.27 10.02
N GLY A 87 -16.18 21.17 9.06
CA GLY A 87 -16.98 22.38 9.20
C GLY A 87 -16.33 23.51 10.01
N GLN A 88 -15.08 23.34 10.45
CA GLN A 88 -14.38 24.27 11.33
C GLN A 88 -13.06 24.77 10.72
N PRO A 89 -12.64 26.02 10.99
CA PRO A 89 -11.31 26.49 10.62
C PRO A 89 -10.26 25.81 11.50
N VAL A 90 -9.32 25.10 10.88
CA VAL A 90 -8.26 24.35 11.58
C VAL A 90 -6.89 25.01 11.52
N ASP A 91 -6.62 25.80 10.48
CA ASP A 91 -5.40 26.60 10.35
C ASP A 91 -5.62 27.72 9.30
N GLY A 92 -4.66 28.63 9.17
CA GLY A 92 -4.71 29.68 8.17
C GLY A 92 -3.55 30.67 8.27
N PHE A 93 -3.47 31.57 7.29
CA PHE A 93 -2.47 32.63 7.27
C PHE A 93 -3.02 33.90 6.61
N GLN A 94 -2.36 35.02 6.91
CA GLN A 94 -2.65 36.31 6.31
C GLN A 94 -1.41 36.83 5.57
N GLY A 95 -1.63 37.50 4.45
CA GLY A 95 -0.57 38.00 3.59
C GLY A 95 0.05 36.94 2.67
N PRO A 96 1.04 37.34 1.86
CA PRO A 96 1.73 36.42 0.95
C PRO A 96 2.56 35.40 1.73
N GLN A 97 2.62 34.16 1.23
CA GLN A 97 3.44 33.08 1.77
C GLN A 97 4.18 32.37 0.63
N SER A 98 5.26 31.66 0.96
CA SER A 98 5.98 30.83 -0.01
C SER A 98 5.22 29.53 -0.30
N GLU A 99 5.51 28.89 -1.43
CA GLU A 99 4.91 27.60 -1.79
C GLU A 99 5.23 26.52 -0.74
N GLU A 100 6.45 26.53 -0.20
CA GLU A 100 6.91 25.58 0.82
C GLU A 100 6.07 25.67 2.11
N PHE A 101 5.79 26.89 2.57
CA PHE A 101 4.95 27.11 3.75
C PHE A 101 3.53 26.56 3.54
N ILE A 102 2.95 26.79 2.37
CA ILE A 102 1.59 26.34 2.06
C ILE A 102 1.55 24.81 1.98
N ARG A 103 2.58 24.18 1.41
CA ARG A 103 2.72 22.71 1.41
C ARG A 103 2.84 22.14 2.81
N GLU A 104 3.62 22.76 3.69
CA GLU A 104 3.73 22.34 5.08
C GLU A 104 2.39 22.48 5.83
N LEU A 105 1.65 23.56 5.58
CA LEU A 105 0.30 23.72 6.11
C LEU A 105 -0.62 22.61 5.61
N LEU A 106 -0.69 22.38 4.30
CA LEU A 106 -1.54 21.34 3.71
C LEU A 106 -1.16 19.95 4.22
N GLY A 107 0.13 19.60 4.24
CA GLY A 107 0.63 18.29 4.66
C GLY A 107 0.28 17.89 6.10
N ARG A 108 -0.08 18.84 6.96
CA ARG A 108 -0.57 18.57 8.32
C ARG A 108 -2.02 18.05 8.35
N PHE A 109 -2.79 18.26 7.28
CA PHE A 109 -4.22 17.98 7.23
C PHE A 109 -4.66 17.09 6.06
N LEU A 110 -3.84 17.00 5.01
CA LEU A 110 -4.06 16.07 3.90
C LEU A 110 -3.73 14.63 4.28
N PRO A 111 -4.38 13.63 3.65
CA PRO A 111 -4.00 12.24 3.82
C PRO A 111 -2.52 12.04 3.46
N LYS A 112 -1.83 11.20 4.22
CA LYS A 112 -0.44 10.85 3.91
C LYS A 112 -0.37 9.92 2.70
N GLU A 113 0.81 9.81 2.09
CA GLU A 113 0.98 9.00 0.89
C GLU A 113 0.66 7.51 1.13
N GLU A 114 1.03 6.96 2.29
CA GLU A 114 0.69 5.60 2.68
C GLU A 114 -0.83 5.38 2.80
N GLU A 115 -1.58 6.41 3.21
CA GLU A 115 -3.05 6.35 3.34
C GLU A 115 -3.72 6.37 1.98
N LEU A 116 -3.23 7.20 1.06
CA LEU A 116 -3.72 7.25 -0.32
C LEU A 116 -3.50 5.91 -1.02
N LYS A 117 -2.30 5.33 -0.87
CA LYS A 117 -2.00 4.00 -1.43
C LYS A 117 -2.84 2.90 -0.81
N ALA A 118 -3.06 2.93 0.51
CA ALA A 118 -3.92 1.96 1.19
C ALA A 118 -5.39 2.09 0.76
N ALA A 119 -5.88 3.30 0.57
CA ALA A 119 -7.24 3.56 0.07
C ALA A 119 -7.42 3.03 -1.36
N GLN A 120 -6.47 3.32 -2.25
CA GLN A 120 -6.49 2.80 -3.62
C GLN A 120 -6.39 1.26 -3.65
N ALA A 121 -5.58 0.67 -2.78
CA ALA A 121 -5.52 -0.78 -2.64
C ALA A 121 -6.85 -1.36 -2.15
N ALA A 122 -7.55 -0.69 -1.23
CA ALA A 122 -8.86 -1.11 -0.76
C ALA A 122 -9.91 -1.11 -1.88
N GLU A 123 -9.87 -0.16 -2.81
CA GLU A 123 -10.72 -0.16 -4.02
C GLU A 123 -10.44 -1.39 -4.89
N PHE A 124 -9.17 -1.70 -5.15
CA PHE A 124 -8.81 -2.90 -5.91
C PHE A 124 -9.24 -4.19 -5.21
N ILE A 125 -9.10 -4.26 -3.88
CA ILE A 125 -9.57 -5.42 -3.09
C ILE A 125 -11.08 -5.59 -3.24
N ALA A 126 -11.86 -4.50 -3.15
CA ALA A 126 -13.31 -4.54 -3.33
C ALA A 126 -13.73 -5.00 -4.74
N GLU A 127 -12.90 -4.71 -5.74
CA GLU A 127 -13.07 -5.18 -7.12
C GLU A 127 -12.50 -6.61 -7.37
N GLY A 128 -11.92 -7.26 -6.36
CA GLY A 128 -11.28 -8.57 -6.48
C GLY A 128 -9.90 -8.57 -7.15
N LYS A 129 -9.33 -7.40 -7.39
CA LYS A 129 -8.03 -7.16 -8.06
C LYS A 129 -6.87 -7.22 -7.07
N MET A 130 -6.66 -8.40 -6.49
CA MET A 130 -5.66 -8.61 -5.43
C MET A 130 -4.23 -8.39 -5.92
N ALA A 131 -3.93 -8.73 -7.19
CA ALA A 131 -2.60 -8.57 -7.77
C ALA A 131 -2.20 -7.10 -7.92
N GLU A 132 -3.16 -6.23 -8.22
CA GLU A 132 -2.99 -4.78 -8.35
C GLU A 132 -2.92 -4.07 -6.98
N ALA A 133 -3.62 -4.59 -5.97
CA ALA A 133 -3.54 -4.08 -4.60
C ALA A 133 -2.17 -4.35 -3.94
N LEU A 134 -1.55 -5.49 -4.24
CA LEU A 134 -0.30 -5.94 -3.61
C LEU A 134 0.85 -4.91 -3.66
N PRO A 135 1.26 -4.35 -4.83
CA PRO A 135 2.36 -3.39 -4.89
C PRO A 135 2.06 -2.12 -4.11
N LEU A 136 0.81 -1.61 -4.16
CA LEU A 136 0.41 -0.42 -3.43
C LEU A 136 0.55 -0.60 -1.92
N LEU A 137 0.12 -1.76 -1.39
CA LEU A 137 0.24 -2.06 0.03
C LEU A 137 1.70 -2.28 0.48
N LYS A 138 2.54 -2.87 -0.39
CA LYS A 138 3.98 -2.98 -0.13
C LYS A 138 4.65 -1.62 -0.04
N GLU A 139 4.33 -0.70 -0.97
CA GLU A 139 4.82 0.67 -0.94
C GLU A 139 4.30 1.45 0.28
N ALA A 140 2.99 1.36 0.57
CA ALA A 140 2.38 2.02 1.73
C ALA A 140 3.02 1.58 3.05
N ARG A 141 3.25 0.27 3.22
CA ARG A 141 3.93 -0.27 4.41
C ARG A 141 5.40 0.14 4.49
N ALA A 142 6.07 0.34 3.37
CA ALA A 142 7.46 0.82 3.36
C ALA A 142 7.57 2.28 3.81
N LEU A 143 6.54 3.09 3.54
CA LEU A 143 6.44 4.48 3.99
C LEU A 143 6.19 4.59 5.50
N ASP A 144 5.29 3.76 6.05
CA ASP A 144 5.09 3.66 7.50
C ASP A 144 4.92 2.21 7.97
N THR A 145 5.99 1.67 8.55
CA THR A 145 6.04 0.29 9.07
C THR A 145 5.22 0.08 10.35
N LYS A 146 4.73 1.15 11.00
CA LYS A 146 3.95 1.08 12.24
C LYS A 146 2.44 0.93 11.99
N ARG A 147 2.00 1.06 10.74
CA ARG A 147 0.59 0.97 10.35
C ARG A 147 0.11 -0.48 10.30
N SER A 148 -0.38 -0.97 11.45
CA SER A 148 -0.94 -2.32 11.59
C SER A 148 -2.15 -2.56 10.68
N ASP A 149 -2.96 -1.53 10.41
CA ASP A 149 -4.09 -1.60 9.47
C ASP A 149 -3.64 -1.93 8.03
N ILE A 150 -2.56 -1.29 7.57
CA ILE A 150 -1.94 -1.56 6.25
C ILE A 150 -1.29 -2.94 6.25
N ALA A 151 -0.65 -3.33 7.34
CA ALA A 151 -0.07 -4.66 7.51
C ALA A 151 -1.13 -5.78 7.39
N LEU A 152 -2.27 -5.62 8.06
CA LEU A 152 -3.38 -6.58 7.99
C LEU A 152 -3.95 -6.68 6.58
N MET A 153 -4.12 -5.55 5.90
CA MET A 153 -4.59 -5.53 4.51
C MET A 153 -3.60 -6.20 3.56
N LEU A 154 -2.29 -5.98 3.77
CA LEU A 154 -1.24 -6.64 3.00
C LEU A 154 -1.25 -8.16 3.19
N ALA A 155 -1.37 -8.63 4.45
CA ALA A 155 -1.46 -10.06 4.74
C ALA A 155 -2.69 -10.70 4.10
N GLU A 156 -3.84 -10.04 4.15
CA GLU A 156 -5.08 -10.51 3.50
C GLU A 156 -4.89 -10.70 1.99
N VAL A 157 -4.32 -9.69 1.31
CA VAL A 157 -4.01 -9.77 -0.12
C VAL A 157 -3.00 -10.88 -0.42
N GLN A 158 -1.97 -11.03 0.41
CA GLN A 158 -0.97 -12.09 0.26
C GLN A 158 -1.59 -13.49 0.41
N ILE A 159 -2.49 -13.70 1.38
CA ILE A 159 -3.23 -14.96 1.53
C ILE A 159 -4.08 -15.24 0.29
N ALA A 160 -4.82 -14.23 -0.20
CA ALA A 160 -5.65 -14.37 -1.40
C ALA A 160 -4.85 -14.72 -2.66
N LEU A 161 -3.57 -14.34 -2.70
CA LEU A 161 -2.63 -14.66 -3.77
C LEU A 161 -1.82 -15.94 -3.52
N SER A 162 -2.22 -16.77 -2.54
CA SER A 162 -1.52 -17.99 -2.13
C SER A 162 -0.07 -17.77 -1.68
N ARG A 163 0.22 -16.61 -1.07
CA ARG A 163 1.52 -16.22 -0.51
C ARG A 163 1.47 -16.24 1.01
N SER A 164 1.08 -17.37 1.59
CA SER A 164 0.88 -17.54 3.03
C SER A 164 2.12 -17.24 3.86
N ASP A 165 3.31 -17.57 3.36
CA ASP A 165 4.57 -17.36 4.07
C ASP A 165 4.91 -15.86 4.17
N GLU A 166 4.68 -15.10 3.07
CA GLU A 166 4.83 -13.64 3.11
C GLU A 166 3.81 -13.01 4.06
N ALA A 167 2.56 -13.51 4.05
CA ALA A 167 1.50 -13.02 4.93
C ALA A 167 1.81 -13.26 6.41
N GLU A 168 2.30 -14.45 6.76
CA GLU A 168 2.71 -14.79 8.12
C GLU A 168 3.85 -13.90 8.60
N ALA A 169 4.87 -13.68 7.76
CA ALA A 169 5.97 -12.78 8.08
C ALA A 169 5.48 -11.35 8.34
N VAL A 170 4.48 -10.88 7.59
CA VAL A 170 3.83 -9.58 7.82
C VAL A 170 3.06 -9.58 9.15
N LEU A 171 2.23 -10.59 9.42
CA LEU A 171 1.45 -10.68 10.67
C LEU A 171 2.35 -10.77 11.91
N ALA A 172 3.51 -11.42 11.82
CA ALA A 172 4.48 -11.52 12.92
C ALA A 172 5.03 -10.15 13.38
N THR A 173 4.91 -9.11 12.55
CA THR A 173 5.33 -7.74 12.91
C THR A 173 4.28 -6.93 13.65
N ILE A 174 3.04 -7.42 13.75
CA ILE A 174 1.92 -6.66 14.31
C ILE A 174 2.01 -6.67 15.84
N PRO A 175 2.04 -5.49 16.50
CA PRO A 175 2.08 -5.37 17.95
C PRO A 175 0.89 -6.06 18.62
N MET A 176 1.10 -6.65 19.80
CA MET A 176 0.07 -7.36 20.57
C MET A 176 -1.23 -6.55 20.77
N GLN A 177 -1.12 -5.23 20.97
CA GLN A 177 -2.27 -4.34 21.15
C GLN A 177 -3.19 -4.24 19.92
N ASP A 178 -2.67 -4.54 18.72
CA ASP A 178 -3.39 -4.46 17.45
C ASP A 178 -3.82 -5.85 16.94
N GLN A 179 -3.60 -6.92 17.72
CA GLN A 179 -3.98 -8.30 17.38
C GLN A 179 -5.45 -8.58 17.69
N ASP A 180 -6.33 -7.84 17.00
CA ASP A 180 -7.78 -7.93 17.12
C ASP A 180 -8.39 -9.18 16.44
N SER A 181 -9.71 -9.20 16.28
CA SER A 181 -10.42 -10.29 15.60
C SER A 181 -10.01 -10.46 14.13
N ARG A 182 -9.65 -9.37 13.44
CA ARG A 182 -9.20 -9.43 12.04
C ARG A 182 -7.86 -10.13 11.97
N TYR A 183 -6.91 -9.76 12.84
CA TYR A 183 -5.64 -10.45 12.98
C TYR A 183 -5.82 -11.95 13.23
N GLN A 184 -6.64 -12.31 14.22
CA GLN A 184 -6.88 -13.72 14.59
C GLN A 184 -7.50 -14.51 13.44
N GLY A 185 -8.41 -13.91 12.68
CA GLY A 185 -9.00 -14.52 11.49
C GLY A 185 -7.95 -14.84 10.42
N LEU A 186 -7.03 -13.91 10.13
CA LEU A 186 -5.96 -14.12 9.16
C LEU A 186 -4.97 -15.20 9.62
N VAL A 187 -4.60 -15.22 10.90
CA VAL A 187 -3.74 -16.27 11.48
C VAL A 187 -4.42 -17.64 11.36
N ALA A 188 -5.69 -17.75 11.73
CA ALA A 188 -6.44 -19.00 11.61
C ALA A 188 -6.56 -19.45 10.14
N GLN A 189 -6.73 -18.52 9.21
CA GLN A 189 -6.78 -18.83 7.77
C GLN A 189 -5.45 -19.39 7.28
N ILE A 190 -4.32 -18.78 7.65
CA ILE A 190 -2.98 -19.29 7.33
C ILE A 190 -2.78 -20.68 7.92
N GLU A 191 -3.16 -20.88 9.19
CA GLU A 191 -3.01 -22.16 9.87
C GLU A 191 -3.81 -23.28 9.17
N LEU A 192 -5.04 -22.99 8.77
CA LEU A 192 -5.86 -23.94 7.98
C LEU A 192 -5.23 -24.24 6.61
N LEU A 193 -4.66 -23.24 5.95
CA LEU A 193 -3.94 -23.44 4.67
C LEU A 193 -2.70 -24.32 4.86
N LYS A 194 -1.94 -24.11 5.94
CA LYS A 194 -0.78 -24.94 6.28
C LYS A 194 -1.18 -26.37 6.58
N GLN A 195 -2.23 -26.58 7.38
CA GLN A 195 -2.75 -27.91 7.68
C GLN A 195 -3.23 -28.63 6.42
N ALA A 196 -3.91 -27.92 5.51
CA ALA A 196 -4.32 -28.49 4.23
C ALA A 196 -3.14 -28.88 3.34
N ALA A 197 -2.01 -28.16 3.44
CA ALA A 197 -0.77 -28.43 2.73
C ALA A 197 0.16 -29.43 3.44
N ASP A 198 -0.20 -29.93 4.63
CA ASP A 198 0.62 -30.86 5.42
C ASP A 198 0.04 -32.27 5.35
N THR A 199 0.14 -32.89 4.17
CA THR A 199 -0.44 -34.21 3.91
C THR A 199 0.30 -35.32 4.66
N PRO A 200 -0.36 -36.47 4.96
CA PRO A 200 0.30 -37.61 5.59
C PRO A 200 1.55 -38.10 4.83
N GLU A 201 1.53 -38.02 3.50
CA GLU A 201 2.67 -38.37 2.65
C GLU A 201 3.85 -37.40 2.85
N ILE A 202 3.58 -36.10 2.93
CA ILE A 202 4.60 -35.07 3.21
C ILE A 202 5.21 -35.31 4.59
N GLN A 203 4.39 -35.53 5.62
CA GLN A 203 4.85 -35.79 6.98
C GLN A 203 5.74 -37.04 7.06
N LEU A 204 5.40 -38.09 6.32
CA LEU A 204 6.20 -39.32 6.28
C LEU A 204 7.55 -39.07 5.60
N LEU A 205 7.57 -38.37 4.46
CA LEU A 205 8.80 -38.05 3.74
C LEU A 205 9.69 -37.07 4.52
N GLN A 206 9.12 -36.11 5.25
CA GLN A 206 9.86 -35.22 6.16
C GLN A 206 10.61 -36.02 7.22
N LYS A 207 9.94 -36.97 7.90
CA LYS A 207 10.59 -37.85 8.89
C LYS A 207 11.72 -38.68 8.29
N GLN A 208 11.57 -39.10 7.04
CA GLN A 208 12.62 -39.85 6.33
C GLN A 208 13.81 -38.96 5.98
N VAL A 209 13.59 -37.73 5.51
CA VAL A 209 14.66 -36.74 5.28
C VAL A 209 15.38 -36.39 6.58
N GLU A 210 14.65 -36.26 7.70
CA GLU A 210 15.27 -36.03 9.01
C GLU A 210 16.16 -37.20 9.46
N ALA A 211 15.73 -38.44 9.20
CA ALA A 211 16.53 -39.63 9.51
C ALA A 211 17.74 -39.80 8.57
N GLU A 212 17.60 -39.40 7.31
CA GLU A 212 18.62 -39.53 6.27
C GLU A 212 18.85 -38.19 5.51
N PRO A 213 19.47 -37.18 6.17
CA PRO A 213 19.53 -35.81 5.63
C PRO A 213 20.42 -35.64 4.39
N GLU A 214 21.28 -36.62 4.09
CA GLU A 214 22.12 -36.61 2.88
C GLU A 214 21.48 -37.38 1.72
N ASN A 215 20.33 -38.03 1.92
CA ASN A 215 19.66 -38.83 0.91
C ASN A 215 18.87 -37.95 -0.08
N ALA A 216 19.57 -37.55 -1.15
CA ALA A 216 19.00 -36.68 -2.19
C ALA A 216 17.78 -37.27 -2.90
N VAL A 217 17.60 -38.61 -2.91
CA VAL A 217 16.44 -39.25 -3.55
C VAL A 217 15.17 -38.96 -2.77
N ILE A 218 15.21 -39.12 -1.45
CA ILE A 218 14.08 -38.84 -0.56
C ILE A 218 13.79 -37.34 -0.56
N ALA A 219 14.83 -36.50 -0.54
CA ALA A 219 14.67 -35.05 -0.65
C ALA A 219 13.96 -34.62 -1.96
N ALA A 220 14.30 -35.25 -3.10
CA ALA A 220 13.64 -34.97 -4.36
C ALA A 220 12.17 -35.44 -4.39
N GLN A 221 11.85 -36.56 -3.73
CA GLN A 221 10.47 -37.03 -3.57
C GLN A 221 9.65 -36.08 -2.68
N LEU A 222 10.22 -35.64 -1.56
CA LEU A 222 9.59 -34.66 -0.66
C LEU A 222 9.35 -33.34 -1.40
N ALA A 223 10.34 -32.83 -2.12
CA ALA A 223 10.20 -31.58 -2.89
C ALA A 223 9.07 -31.67 -3.94
N LEU A 224 8.88 -32.83 -4.57
CA LEU A 224 7.76 -33.03 -5.48
C LEU A 224 6.41 -32.99 -4.76
N GLN A 225 6.30 -33.61 -3.58
CA GLN A 225 5.07 -33.57 -2.78
C GLN A 225 4.79 -32.15 -2.26
N LEU A 226 5.81 -31.44 -1.79
CA LEU A 226 5.71 -30.04 -1.38
C LEU A 226 5.24 -29.14 -2.53
N HIS A 227 5.74 -29.34 -3.75
CA HIS A 227 5.27 -28.63 -4.93
C HIS A 227 3.78 -28.88 -5.22
N GLN A 228 3.30 -30.11 -5.08
CA GLN A 228 1.90 -30.47 -5.34
C GLN A 228 0.90 -29.72 -4.46
N VAL A 229 1.31 -29.35 -3.26
CA VAL A 229 0.50 -28.57 -2.30
C VAL A 229 0.84 -27.08 -2.29
N GLY A 230 1.67 -26.61 -3.23
CA GLY A 230 2.04 -25.21 -3.36
C GLY A 230 3.15 -24.71 -2.43
N ARG A 231 3.77 -25.60 -1.62
CA ARG A 231 4.91 -25.31 -0.74
C ARG A 231 6.23 -25.22 -1.53
N ASN A 232 6.23 -24.33 -2.51
CA ASN A 232 7.27 -24.23 -3.54
C ASN A 232 8.61 -23.71 -3.00
N GLU A 233 8.61 -22.78 -2.04
CA GLU A 233 9.87 -22.27 -1.48
C GLU A 233 10.63 -23.36 -0.72
N GLU A 234 9.92 -24.14 0.11
CA GLU A 234 10.51 -25.31 0.80
C GLU A 234 11.03 -26.36 -0.18
N ALA A 235 10.25 -26.67 -1.23
CA ALA A 235 10.65 -27.61 -2.27
C ALA A 235 11.95 -27.17 -2.98
N LEU A 236 12.02 -25.91 -3.39
CA LEU A 236 13.16 -25.34 -4.11
C LEU A 236 14.40 -25.25 -3.21
N GLU A 237 14.26 -24.81 -1.95
CA GLU A 237 15.39 -24.74 -1.03
C GLU A 237 15.93 -26.15 -0.71
N LEU A 238 15.06 -27.12 -0.46
CA LEU A 238 15.45 -28.51 -0.20
C LEU A 238 16.30 -29.06 -1.35
N LEU A 239 15.85 -28.89 -2.59
CA LEU A 239 16.59 -29.32 -3.78
C LEU A 239 17.92 -28.56 -3.93
N MET A 240 17.93 -27.24 -3.70
CA MET A 240 19.14 -26.42 -3.78
C MET A 240 20.21 -26.84 -2.77
N VAL A 241 19.84 -27.22 -1.55
CA VAL A 241 20.78 -27.70 -0.53
C VAL A 241 21.58 -28.90 -1.03
N HIS A 242 20.93 -29.87 -1.68
CA HIS A 242 21.61 -31.03 -2.27
C HIS A 242 22.43 -30.66 -3.50
N LEU A 243 21.88 -29.84 -4.41
CA LEU A 243 22.59 -29.44 -5.64
C LEU A 243 23.86 -28.63 -5.38
N ARG A 244 23.90 -27.84 -4.29
CA ARG A 244 25.10 -27.13 -3.86
C ARG A 244 26.24 -28.08 -3.46
N LYS A 245 25.93 -29.30 -3.02
CA LYS A 245 26.92 -30.33 -2.65
C LYS A 245 27.28 -31.21 -3.85
N ASP A 246 26.28 -31.61 -4.63
CA ASP A 246 26.44 -32.50 -5.79
C ASP A 246 25.42 -32.14 -6.89
N LEU A 247 25.93 -31.65 -8.03
CA LEU A 247 25.11 -31.32 -9.19
C LEU A 247 24.46 -32.55 -9.85
N THR A 248 24.95 -33.74 -9.55
CA THR A 248 24.42 -35.03 -10.00
C THR A 248 23.55 -35.73 -8.95
N ALA A 249 23.20 -35.05 -7.86
CA ALA A 249 22.40 -35.58 -6.77
C ALA A 249 21.14 -36.33 -7.26
N ALA A 250 20.90 -37.51 -6.68
CA ALA A 250 19.85 -38.45 -7.08
C ALA A 250 19.91 -38.83 -8.59
N ASP A 251 21.10 -39.13 -9.10
CA ASP A 251 21.36 -39.44 -10.51
C ASP A 251 20.84 -38.33 -11.47
N GLY A 252 20.93 -37.08 -11.03
CA GLY A 252 20.44 -35.90 -11.75
C GLY A 252 18.94 -35.61 -11.60
N ALA A 253 18.18 -36.46 -10.89
CA ALA A 253 16.75 -36.25 -10.67
C ALA A 253 16.47 -34.97 -9.87
N ALA A 254 17.29 -34.64 -8.87
CA ALA A 254 17.11 -33.43 -8.07
C ALA A 254 17.15 -32.15 -8.92
N ARG A 255 18.13 -32.07 -9.84
CA ARG A 255 18.26 -30.95 -10.78
C ARG A 255 17.07 -30.87 -11.71
N LYS A 256 16.65 -32.01 -12.26
CA LYS A 256 15.50 -32.08 -13.16
C LYS A 256 14.23 -31.59 -12.46
N THR A 257 13.91 -32.11 -11.27
CA THR A 257 12.75 -31.70 -10.48
C THR A 257 12.77 -30.20 -10.19
N LEU A 258 13.93 -29.65 -9.80
CA LEU A 258 14.04 -28.21 -9.55
C LEU A 258 13.75 -27.39 -10.82
N MET A 259 14.30 -27.79 -11.97
CA MET A 259 14.02 -27.11 -13.24
C MET A 259 12.55 -27.22 -13.66
N ASP A 260 11.92 -28.38 -13.45
CA ASP A 260 10.51 -28.61 -13.76
C ASP A 260 9.59 -27.74 -12.87
N ILE A 261 9.88 -27.62 -11.56
CA ILE A 261 9.16 -26.71 -10.65
C ILE A 261 9.33 -25.26 -11.10
N LEU A 262 10.55 -24.82 -11.42
CA LEU A 262 10.80 -23.47 -11.92
C LEU A 262 10.07 -23.21 -13.24
N ALA A 263 9.98 -24.18 -14.13
CA ALA A 263 9.22 -24.06 -15.37
C ALA A 263 7.71 -23.93 -15.09
N ALA A 264 7.18 -24.74 -14.16
CA ALA A 264 5.77 -24.71 -13.76
C ALA A 264 5.35 -23.37 -13.13
N LEU A 265 6.21 -22.75 -12.33
CA LEU A 265 5.97 -21.42 -11.76
C LEU A 265 5.98 -20.28 -12.81
N GLY A 266 6.60 -20.51 -13.97
CA GLY A 266 6.64 -19.54 -15.07
C GLY A 266 7.58 -18.35 -14.86
N ASN A 267 7.68 -17.49 -15.87
CA ASN A 267 8.71 -16.43 -15.93
C ASN A 267 8.37 -15.18 -15.09
N GLY A 268 7.09 -14.96 -14.79
CA GLY A 268 6.63 -13.80 -14.00
C GLY A 268 6.71 -14.01 -12.49
N ASP A 269 7.03 -15.21 -12.03
CA ASP A 269 7.08 -15.53 -10.61
C ASP A 269 8.41 -15.06 -9.96
N ALA A 270 8.29 -14.36 -8.83
CA ALA A 270 9.42 -13.77 -8.13
C ALA A 270 10.31 -14.83 -7.46
N LEU A 271 9.70 -15.89 -6.90
CA LEU A 271 10.39 -17.00 -6.26
C LEU A 271 11.18 -17.80 -7.32
N ALA A 272 10.54 -18.12 -8.44
CA ALA A 272 11.18 -18.78 -9.56
C ALA A 272 12.35 -17.95 -10.11
N SER A 273 12.18 -16.62 -10.22
CA SER A 273 13.24 -15.71 -10.65
C SER A 273 14.45 -15.69 -9.68
N LYS A 274 14.22 -15.73 -8.37
CA LYS A 274 15.26 -15.85 -7.34
C LYS A 274 16.06 -17.15 -7.52
N TYR A 275 15.38 -18.29 -7.59
CA TYR A 275 16.04 -19.60 -7.68
C TYR A 275 16.69 -19.87 -9.04
N ARG A 276 16.16 -19.34 -10.17
CA ARG A 276 16.84 -19.38 -11.47
C ARG A 276 18.20 -18.71 -11.44
N LYS A 277 18.30 -17.53 -10.81
CA LYS A 277 19.57 -16.81 -10.66
C LYS A 277 20.57 -17.62 -9.83
N GLN A 278 20.12 -18.21 -8.73
CA GLN A 278 20.97 -19.06 -7.87
C GLN A 278 21.45 -20.32 -8.61
N LEU A 279 20.56 -20.99 -9.34
CA LEU A 279 20.93 -22.18 -10.12
C LEU A 279 21.94 -21.82 -11.21
N TYR A 280 21.74 -20.70 -11.91
CA TYR A 280 22.69 -20.23 -12.92
C TYR A 280 24.08 -20.00 -12.33
N SER A 281 24.19 -19.31 -11.19
CA SER A 281 25.47 -19.09 -10.50
C SER A 281 26.13 -20.36 -9.95
N LEU A 282 25.38 -21.44 -9.83
CA LEU A 282 25.91 -22.73 -9.37
C LEU A 282 26.45 -23.57 -10.54
N LEU A 283 25.96 -23.33 -11.75
CA LEU A 283 26.31 -24.10 -12.95
C LEU A 283 27.48 -23.48 -13.75
N TYR A 284 27.73 -22.19 -13.57
CA TYR A 284 28.71 -21.39 -14.33
C TYR A 284 29.53 -20.52 -13.40
#